data_AF-A0A317X6U4-F1
#
_entry.id   AF-A0A317X6U4-F1
#
_cell.length_a   1.000
_cell.length_b   1.000
_cell.length_c   1.000
_cell.angle_alpha   90.00
_cell.angle_beta   90.00
_cell.angle_gamma   90.00
#
_symmetry.space_group_name_H-M   'P 1'
#
loop_
_entity.id
_entity.type
_entity.pdbx_description
1 polymer ?
#
loop_
_entity_poly.entity_id
_entity_poly.type
_entity_poly.pdbx_seq_one_letter_code
_entity_poly.pdbx_strand_id
1 'polypeptide(L)'
;MEDASFSRFPGFQPNPSLSTTEEFSRLAHHMNWSTGSKRYRKELAKFASTEFAHYYEIGNKLQNYQALCQELRLEGPFASVTQCRKALATVHINIFDLIDCRRTGATVQRFPNQAALKKYTRETQKIFPKQAAKADGFLKELLRKIF
;
A
#
# COMPACT_ATOMS: atom_id res chain seq x y z
N MET A 1 -12.36 -18.36 -2.81
CA MET A 1 -12.29 -17.64 -1.52
C MET A 1 -12.64 -16.21 -1.87
N GLU A 2 -13.85 -15.76 -1.54
CA GLU A 2 -14.30 -14.42 -1.89
C GLU A 2 -13.50 -13.41 -1.08
N ASP A 3 -12.74 -12.55 -1.76
CA ASP A 3 -11.99 -11.48 -1.12
C ASP A 3 -12.98 -10.54 -0.41
N ALA A 4 -13.00 -10.61 0.93
CA ALA A 4 -13.92 -9.90 1.81
C ALA A 4 -13.91 -8.36 1.62
N SER A 5 -12.92 -7.83 0.89
CA SER A 5 -12.84 -6.44 0.45
C SER A 5 -13.96 -6.03 -0.52
N PHE A 6 -14.40 -6.95 -1.41
CA PHE A 6 -15.23 -6.61 -2.58
C PHE A 6 -16.72 -6.96 -2.44
N SER A 7 -17.10 -7.71 -1.40
CA SER A 7 -18.50 -8.10 -1.13
C SER A 7 -19.49 -6.93 -1.01
N ARG A 8 -18.98 -5.71 -0.80
CA ARG A 8 -19.77 -4.47 -0.75
C ARG A 8 -20.09 -3.83 -2.11
N PHE A 9 -19.56 -4.36 -3.21
CA PHE A 9 -19.72 -3.80 -4.57
C PHE A 9 -20.47 -4.79 -5.47
N PRO A 10 -21.81 -4.65 -5.60
CA PRO A 10 -22.63 -5.59 -6.36
C PRO A 10 -22.14 -5.74 -7.81
N GLY A 11 -21.96 -6.98 -8.24
CA GLY A 11 -21.59 -7.33 -9.62
C GLY A 11 -20.14 -7.02 -10.01
N PHE A 12 -19.30 -6.53 -9.08
CA PHE A 12 -17.87 -6.34 -9.36
C PHE A 12 -17.09 -7.64 -9.09
N GLN A 13 -16.36 -8.11 -10.10
CA GLN A 13 -15.47 -9.27 -9.96
C GLN A 13 -14.01 -8.82 -9.87
N PRO A 14 -13.35 -9.03 -8.72
CA PRO A 14 -11.94 -8.72 -8.56
C PRO A 14 -11.08 -9.54 -9.51
N ASN A 15 -9.98 -8.95 -9.98
CA ASN A 15 -8.99 -9.62 -10.81
C ASN A 15 -7.64 -9.58 -10.09
N PRO A 16 -7.26 -10.69 -9.40
CA PRO A 16 -6.05 -10.74 -8.61
C PRO A 16 -4.77 -10.76 -9.46
N SER A 17 -4.85 -10.67 -10.79
CA SER A 17 -3.69 -10.51 -11.68
C SER A 17 -3.34 -9.04 -11.97
N LEU A 18 -4.25 -8.08 -11.75
CA LEU A 18 -4.02 -6.64 -12.01
C LEU A 18 -3.50 -5.88 -10.80
N SER A 19 -2.74 -4.80 -11.01
CA SER A 19 -2.28 -3.96 -9.89
C SER A 19 -3.43 -3.44 -9.03
N THR A 20 -3.19 -3.24 -7.74
CA THR A 20 -4.13 -2.64 -6.80
C THR A 20 -4.66 -1.32 -7.34
N THR A 21 -3.81 -0.54 -8.02
CA THR A 21 -4.25 0.71 -8.67
C THR A 21 -5.16 0.47 -9.87
N GLU A 22 -4.87 -0.49 -10.74
CA GLU A 22 -5.72 -0.83 -11.89
C GLU A 22 -7.06 -1.44 -11.44
N GLU A 23 -7.03 -2.29 -10.43
CA GLU A 23 -8.23 -2.89 -9.85
C GLU A 23 -9.13 -1.84 -9.22
N PHE A 24 -8.55 -0.88 -8.47
CA PHE A 24 -9.32 0.25 -7.96
C PHE A 24 -9.88 1.12 -9.09
N SER A 25 -9.13 1.35 -10.17
CA SER A 25 -9.63 2.09 -11.33
C SER A 25 -10.81 1.39 -12.00
N ARG A 26 -10.76 0.06 -12.15
CA ARG A 26 -11.91 -0.74 -12.65
C ARG A 26 -13.11 -0.63 -11.72
N LEU A 27 -12.91 -0.71 -10.41
CA LEU A 27 -13.97 -0.55 -9.43
C LEU A 27 -14.57 0.85 -9.49
N ALA A 28 -13.75 1.89 -9.56
CA ALA A 28 -14.20 3.26 -9.66
C ALA A 28 -15.02 3.49 -10.94
N HIS A 29 -14.61 2.89 -12.06
CA HIS A 29 -15.36 2.93 -13.31
C HIS A 29 -16.70 2.21 -13.19
N HIS A 30 -16.72 0.98 -12.67
CA HIS A 30 -17.93 0.19 -12.44
C HIS A 30 -18.94 0.93 -11.56
N MET A 31 -18.45 1.63 -10.53
CA MET A 31 -19.27 2.39 -9.59
C MET A 31 -19.54 3.83 -10.05
N ASN A 32 -19.13 4.22 -11.26
CA ASN A 32 -19.27 5.57 -11.83
C ASN A 32 -18.70 6.70 -10.94
N TRP A 33 -17.59 6.45 -10.25
CA TRP A 33 -16.91 7.47 -9.44
C TRP A 33 -15.99 8.31 -10.30
N SER A 34 -16.26 9.61 -10.42
CA SER A 34 -15.36 10.53 -11.11
C SER A 34 -13.99 10.59 -10.42
N THR A 35 -12.92 10.45 -11.21
CA THR A 35 -11.53 10.53 -10.73
C THR A 35 -11.29 11.82 -9.94
N GLY A 36 -10.72 11.69 -8.75
CA GLY A 36 -10.45 12.84 -7.87
C GLY A 36 -11.65 13.40 -7.12
N SER A 37 -12.87 12.89 -7.32
CA SER A 37 -14.04 13.25 -6.51
C SER A 37 -13.84 12.91 -5.03
N LYS A 38 -14.62 13.54 -4.14
CA LYS A 38 -14.61 13.23 -2.71
C LYS A 38 -14.94 11.75 -2.45
N ARG A 39 -15.86 11.18 -3.22
CA ARG A 39 -16.23 9.76 -3.14
C ARG A 39 -15.08 8.86 -3.58
N TYR A 40 -14.48 9.14 -4.75
CA TYR A 40 -13.31 8.41 -5.26
C TYR A 40 -12.19 8.35 -4.22
N ARG A 41 -11.80 9.51 -3.67
CA ARG A 41 -10.71 9.56 -2.66
C ARG A 41 -11.05 8.81 -1.37
N LYS A 42 -12.30 8.87 -0.93
CA LYS A 42 -12.76 8.17 0.28
C LYS A 42 -12.74 6.66 0.09
N GLU A 43 -13.25 6.17 -1.03
CA GLU A 43 -13.26 4.73 -1.30
C GLU A 43 -11.86 4.21 -1.63
N LEU A 44 -11.00 5.00 -2.30
CA LEU A 44 -9.59 4.66 -2.48
C LEU A 44 -8.87 4.48 -1.14
N ALA A 45 -9.11 5.38 -0.18
CA ALA A 45 -8.52 5.29 1.15
C ALA A 45 -8.96 4.01 1.89
N LYS A 46 -10.25 3.67 1.82
CA LYS A 46 -10.75 2.43 2.43
C LYS A 46 -10.17 1.20 1.74
N PHE A 47 -10.21 1.17 0.41
CA PHE A 47 -9.68 0.07 -0.38
C PHE A 47 -8.20 -0.18 -0.06
N ALA A 48 -7.38 0.86 -0.16
CA ALA A 48 -5.96 0.79 0.12
C ALA A 48 -5.65 0.34 1.57
N SER A 49 -6.45 0.77 2.55
CA SER A 49 -6.31 0.33 3.94
C SER A 49 -6.67 -1.15 4.11
N THR A 50 -7.74 -1.62 3.47
CA THR A 50 -8.17 -3.02 3.55
C THR A 50 -7.18 -3.96 2.87
N GLU A 51 -6.72 -3.61 1.67
CA GLU A 51 -5.71 -4.38 0.94
C GLU A 51 -4.41 -4.47 1.74
N PHE A 52 -3.99 -3.35 2.32
CA PHE A 52 -2.78 -3.37 3.15
C PHE A 52 -2.93 -4.26 4.38
N ALA A 53 -4.02 -4.11 5.13
CA ALA A 53 -4.30 -4.94 6.30
C ALA A 53 -4.34 -6.44 5.94
N HIS A 54 -4.97 -6.78 4.82
CA HIS A 54 -5.03 -8.16 4.33
C HIS A 54 -3.65 -8.79 4.13
N TYR A 55 -2.69 -8.05 3.55
CA TYR A 55 -1.35 -8.59 3.26
C TYR A 55 -0.31 -8.39 4.37
N TYR A 56 -0.46 -7.37 5.22
CA TYR A 56 0.57 -6.95 6.17
C TYR A 56 0.14 -6.99 7.64
N GLU A 57 -1.14 -7.18 7.97
CA GLU A 57 -1.62 -7.36 9.35
C GLU A 57 -1.90 -8.84 9.68
N ILE A 58 -0.96 -9.73 9.35
CA ILE A 58 -1.12 -11.20 9.51
C ILE A 58 -0.74 -11.67 10.91
N GLY A 59 0.20 -10.99 11.56
CA GLY A 59 0.70 -11.34 12.89
C GLY A 59 0.63 -10.17 13.87
N ASN A 60 1.36 -10.30 14.97
CA ASN A 60 1.50 -9.18 15.89
C ASN A 60 2.32 -8.05 15.25
N LYS A 61 2.20 -6.84 15.82
CA LYS A 61 2.83 -5.63 15.28
C LYS A 61 4.32 -5.80 14.98
N LEU A 62 5.08 -6.45 15.87
CA LEU A 62 6.52 -6.65 15.68
C LEU A 62 6.81 -7.61 14.52
N GLN A 63 6.10 -8.73 14.44
CA GLN A 63 6.25 -9.71 13.36
C GLN A 63 5.96 -9.08 12.00
N ASN A 64 4.91 -8.26 11.89
CA ASN A 64 4.58 -7.57 10.64
C ASN A 64 5.71 -6.63 10.20
N TYR A 65 6.29 -5.89 11.15
CA TYR A 65 7.43 -5.00 10.88
C TYR A 65 8.70 -5.78 10.50
N GLN A 66 8.98 -6.90 11.18
CA GLN A 66 10.11 -7.78 10.88
C GLN A 66 9.99 -8.38 9.49
N ALA A 67 8.82 -8.91 9.14
CA ALA A 67 8.54 -9.48 7.82
C ALA A 67 8.75 -8.43 6.72
N LEU A 68 8.28 -7.20 6.93
CA LEU A 68 8.51 -6.11 5.99
C LEU A 68 10.00 -5.75 5.87
N CYS A 69 10.73 -5.71 6.98
CA CYS A 69 12.18 -5.45 6.93
C CYS A 69 12.92 -6.55 6.16
N GLN A 70 12.51 -7.82 6.31
CA GLN A 70 13.08 -8.96 5.58
C GLN A 70 12.73 -8.91 4.08
N GLU A 71 11.47 -8.61 3.73
CA GLU A 71 11.02 -8.41 2.35
C GLU A 71 11.82 -7.29 1.67
N LEU A 72 12.10 -6.23 2.44
CA LEU A 72 12.96 -5.13 2.04
C LEU A 72 14.44 -5.39 2.31
N ARG A 73 14.87 -6.64 2.52
CA ARG A 73 16.28 -7.06 2.69
C ARG A 73 17.10 -6.06 3.52
N LEU A 74 16.50 -5.56 4.60
CA LEU A 74 17.16 -4.64 5.51
C LEU A 74 17.98 -5.47 6.49
N GLU A 75 19.10 -4.90 6.91
CA GLU A 75 19.96 -5.49 7.92
C GLU A 75 19.83 -4.73 9.24
N GLY A 76 19.77 -5.45 10.35
CA GLY A 76 19.79 -4.87 11.68
C GLY A 76 19.10 -5.75 12.73
N PRO A 77 19.28 -5.42 14.02
CA PRO A 77 18.55 -6.09 15.08
C PRO A 77 17.08 -5.63 15.01
N PHE A 78 16.23 -6.43 14.37
CA PHE A 78 14.78 -6.21 14.33
C PHE A 78 14.10 -6.71 15.61
N ALA A 79 14.71 -6.49 16.78
CA ALA A 79 14.23 -6.99 18.06
C ALA A 79 13.05 -6.18 18.63
N SER A 80 12.77 -5.00 18.06
CA SER A 80 11.67 -4.14 18.47
C SER A 80 11.03 -3.40 17.30
N VAL A 81 9.78 -2.97 17.51
CA VAL A 81 9.03 -2.17 16.53
C VAL A 81 9.79 -0.89 16.21
N THR A 82 10.38 -0.24 17.22
CA THR A 82 11.15 1.00 17.05
C THR A 82 12.38 0.80 16.15
N GLN A 83 13.10 -0.31 16.28
CA GLN A 83 14.24 -0.61 15.42
C GLN A 83 13.81 -0.84 13.97
N CYS A 84 12.75 -1.63 13.76
CA CYS A 84 12.20 -1.85 12.42
C CYS A 84 11.77 -0.53 11.77
N ARG A 85 11.10 0.35 12.53
CA ARG A 85 10.68 1.67 12.04
C ARG A 85 11.86 2.54 11.61
N LYS A 86 12.94 2.55 12.39
CA LYS A 86 14.16 3.29 12.02
C LYS A 86 14.76 2.77 10.72
N ALA A 87 14.81 1.45 10.53
CA ALA A 87 15.28 0.84 9.29
C ALA A 87 14.35 1.18 8.11
N LEU A 88 13.03 1.09 8.30
CA LEU A 88 12.04 1.45 7.28
C LEU A 88 12.01 2.95 6.94
N ALA A 89 12.48 3.81 7.85
CA ALA A 89 12.60 5.24 7.60
C ALA A 89 13.71 5.57 6.58
N THR A 90 14.70 4.68 6.38
CA THR A 90 15.81 4.92 5.43
C THR A 90 15.47 4.52 4.00
N VAL A 91 14.46 3.68 3.80
CA VAL A 91 14.02 3.26 2.47
C VAL A 91 13.02 4.24 1.87
N HIS A 92 13.04 4.29 0.55
CA HIS A 92 12.07 5.03 -0.26
C HIS A 92 11.38 4.02 -1.17
N ILE A 93 10.12 3.70 -0.88
CA ILE A 93 9.30 2.76 -1.64
C ILE A 93 7.90 3.36 -1.84
N ASN A 94 7.19 2.92 -2.87
CA ASN A 94 5.78 3.23 -3.03
C ASN A 94 4.93 2.17 -2.32
N ILE A 95 3.92 2.59 -1.56
CA ILE A 95 3.08 1.68 -0.76
C ILE A 95 2.17 0.81 -1.65
N PHE A 96 1.69 1.33 -2.80
CA PHE A 96 0.94 0.49 -3.73
C PHE A 96 1.83 -0.57 -4.38
N ASP A 97 3.07 -0.22 -4.75
CA ASP A 97 4.02 -1.21 -5.27
C ASP A 97 4.33 -2.30 -4.25
N LEU A 98 4.37 -1.95 -2.96
CA LEU A 98 4.56 -2.91 -1.89
C LEU A 98 3.41 -3.95 -1.86
N ILE A 99 2.16 -3.49 -1.92
CA ILE A 99 0.98 -4.36 -2.00
C ILE A 99 1.01 -5.21 -3.30
N ASP A 100 1.30 -4.57 -4.44
CA ASP A 100 1.36 -5.22 -5.75
C ASP A 100 2.43 -6.31 -5.82
N CYS A 101 3.60 -6.06 -5.24
CA CYS A 101 4.69 -7.03 -5.20
C CYS A 101 4.31 -8.26 -4.39
N ARG A 102 3.57 -8.08 -3.29
CA ARG A 102 3.08 -9.19 -2.48
C ARG A 102 1.99 -10.00 -3.19
N ARG A 103 1.12 -9.35 -3.96
CA ARG A 103 0.08 -10.02 -4.77
C ARG A 103 0.69 -10.80 -5.96
N THR A 104 1.72 -10.25 -6.59
CA THR A 104 2.33 -10.82 -7.82
C THR A 104 3.56 -11.68 -7.56
N GLY A 105 4.11 -11.65 -6.35
CA GLY A 105 5.42 -12.24 -6.03
C GLY A 105 6.61 -11.45 -6.60
N ALA A 106 6.39 -10.24 -7.13
CA ALA A 106 7.45 -9.39 -7.65
C ALA A 106 8.32 -8.78 -6.53
N THR A 107 9.47 -8.22 -6.89
CA THR A 107 10.35 -7.54 -5.93
C THR A 107 9.98 -6.07 -5.82
N VAL A 108 9.85 -5.57 -4.59
CA VAL A 108 9.54 -4.16 -4.31
C VAL A 108 10.61 -3.23 -4.87
N GLN A 109 10.19 -2.30 -5.72
CA GLN A 109 11.06 -1.27 -6.26
C GLN A 109 11.48 -0.28 -5.17
N ARG A 110 12.80 -0.13 -4.98
CA ARG A 110 13.38 0.87 -4.08
C ARG A 110 13.91 2.04 -4.87
N PHE A 111 13.70 3.22 -4.31
CA PHE A 111 14.20 4.46 -4.86
C PHE A 111 15.43 4.93 -4.06
N PRO A 112 16.45 5.49 -4.74
CA PRO A 112 17.66 5.94 -4.08
C PRO A 112 17.42 7.13 -3.15
N ASN A 113 16.39 7.93 -3.41
CA ASN A 113 16.04 9.10 -2.61
C ASN A 113 14.55 9.47 -2.74
N GLN A 114 14.10 10.38 -1.89
CA GLN A 114 12.72 10.87 -1.89
C GLN A 114 12.32 11.57 -3.20
N ALA A 115 13.26 12.23 -3.90
CA ALA A 115 12.96 12.91 -5.16
C ALA A 115 12.61 11.91 -6.27
N ALA A 116 13.36 10.81 -6.36
CA ALA A 116 13.08 9.71 -7.28
C ALA A 116 11.73 9.05 -6.98
N LEU A 117 11.44 8.76 -5.70
CA LEU A 117 10.13 8.25 -5.29
C LEU A 117 8.99 9.23 -5.66
N LYS A 118 9.20 10.53 -5.44
CA LYS A 118 8.20 11.57 -5.73
C LYS A 118 7.95 11.70 -7.24
N LYS A 119 8.99 11.64 -8.07
CA LYS A 119 8.88 11.64 -9.53
C LYS A 119 8.08 10.42 -10.00
N TYR A 120 8.51 9.23 -9.62
CA TYR A 120 7.83 7.98 -9.99
C TYR A 120 6.36 7.96 -9.54
N THR A 121 6.08 8.36 -8.29
CA THR A 121 4.71 8.33 -7.78
C THR A 121 3.79 9.33 -8.50
N ARG A 122 4.33 10.46 -8.98
CA ARG A 122 3.58 11.43 -9.78
C ARG A 122 3.36 10.94 -11.21
N GLU A 123 4.37 10.35 -11.84
CA GLU A 123 4.28 9.82 -13.20
C GLU A 123 3.29 8.65 -13.28
N THR A 124 3.32 7.76 -12.30
CA THR A 124 2.45 6.58 -12.22
C THR A 124 1.09 6.83 -11.56
N GLN A 125 0.88 8.02 -10.98
CA GLN A 125 -0.30 8.35 -10.18
C GLN A 125 -0.58 7.39 -9.00
N LYS A 126 0.41 6.59 -8.58
CA LYS A 126 0.34 5.64 -7.45
C LYS A 126 0.38 6.36 -6.08
N ILE A 127 -0.52 7.31 -5.86
CA ILE A 127 -0.54 8.18 -4.68
C ILE A 127 -1.32 7.51 -3.55
N PHE A 128 -0.61 7.01 -2.55
CA PHE A 128 -1.26 6.41 -1.38
C PHE A 128 -2.03 7.45 -0.54
N PRO A 129 -3.32 7.22 -0.21
CA PRO A 129 -4.10 8.16 0.58
C PRO A 129 -3.55 8.35 2.00
N LYS A 130 -3.19 9.60 2.34
CA LYS A 130 -2.66 9.95 3.68
C LYS A 130 -3.60 9.54 4.83
N GLN A 131 -4.91 9.57 4.61
CA GLN A 131 -5.91 9.18 5.63
C GLN A 131 -5.85 7.68 5.92
N ALA A 132 -5.72 6.85 4.88
CA ALA A 132 -5.58 5.39 5.03
C ALA A 132 -4.35 5.04 5.85
N ALA A 133 -3.20 5.61 5.50
CA ALA A 133 -1.95 5.32 6.20
C ALA A 133 -1.91 5.84 7.64
N LYS A 134 -2.71 6.86 7.97
CA LYS A 134 -2.88 7.33 9.36
C LYS A 134 -3.79 6.43 10.19
N ALA A 135 -4.84 5.88 9.59
CA ALA A 135 -5.79 5.01 10.27
C ALA A 135 -5.15 3.68 10.67
N ASP A 136 -4.33 3.15 9.77
CA ASP A 136 -3.61 1.89 9.91
C ASP A 136 -2.45 1.96 10.93
N GLY A 137 -1.78 3.12 11.03
CA GLY A 137 -0.71 3.37 11.99
C GLY A 137 0.60 2.60 11.73
N PHE A 138 0.55 1.48 11.02
CA PHE A 138 1.71 0.73 10.53
C PHE A 138 2.34 1.45 9.32
N LEU A 139 1.50 1.85 8.36
CA LEU A 139 1.90 2.59 7.15
C LEU A 139 2.40 4.02 7.37
N LYS A 140 2.08 4.63 8.52
CA LYS A 140 2.45 6.02 8.81
C LYS A 140 3.95 6.26 8.65
N GLU A 141 4.78 5.26 8.94
CA GLU A 141 6.24 5.36 8.92
C GLU A 141 6.83 5.21 7.50
N LEU A 142 6.09 4.55 6.60
CA LEU A 142 6.45 4.41 5.18
C LEU A 142 5.99 5.60 4.34
N LEU A 143 5.04 6.38 4.83
CA LEU A 143 4.61 7.60 4.16
C LEU A 143 5.78 8.56 3.98
N ARG A 144 6.01 8.95 2.73
CA ARG A 144 6.88 10.07 2.38
C ARG A 144 6.04 11.23 1.87
N LYS A 145 6.50 12.45 2.14
CA LYS A 145 5.83 13.66 1.65
C LYS A 145 6.04 13.77 0.14
N ILE A 146 4.99 13.52 -0.63
CA ILE A 146 4.99 13.55 -2.12
C ILE A 146 4.64 14.94 -2.66
N PHE A 147 4.01 15.79 -1.84
CA PHE A 147 3.64 17.17 -2.17
C PHE A 147 4.47 18.14 -1.36
#